data_AF-A0A3S4HQT8-F1
#
_entry.id   AF-A0A3S4HQT8-F1
#
_cell.length_a   1.000
_cell.length_b   1.000
_cell.length_c   1.000
_cell.angle_alpha   90.00
_cell.angle_beta   90.00
_cell.angle_gamma   90.00
#
_symmetry.space_group_name_H-M   'P 1'
#
loop_
_entity.id
_entity.type
_entity.pdbx_description
1 polymer ?
#
loop_
_entity_poly.entity_id
_entity_poly.type
_entity_poly.pdbx_seq_one_letter_code
_entity_poly.pdbx_strand_id
1 'polypeptide(L)'
;MLSLKPCEGAPPQWRLFKDGDYTITVDTRSGTPTLLLSIKTEPERTAQLAYQCPVWDGSPLTLDVRQTFPEGTVVRDYYSGQTDTVQNGQITLQPADSHGLLLLERAETHAPAPFNWRNATVYFVLTDRFRNGDPTNDHSYSRHKDGMQEIGTFHGGDLRGLTSQLDYLQQLGVNALWISSPFEQIHGWVGGGTKGDFPHYAYHGYYTQDWTTLDANMGSEADLRALVDGAHQRGIRILFDVVMNHAGYATLADMQEYQFGALYLSGAERQKILGDRWTNWRPAAGPKLAQLLTTTSTSATAPPGKNGGGKSGFVPILATTTVRDLTI
;
A
#
# COMPACT_ATOMS: atom_id res chain seq x y z
N MET A 1 -9.28 23.87 13.61
CA MET A 1 -9.75 24.88 14.59
C MET A 1 -8.69 24.95 15.68
N LEU A 2 -8.11 26.11 15.92
CA LEU A 2 -7.01 26.32 16.86
C LEU A 2 -7.54 26.94 18.14
N SER A 3 -7.18 26.42 19.32
CA SER A 3 -7.53 27.05 20.58
C SER A 3 -6.63 28.26 20.81
N LEU A 4 -7.22 29.42 21.10
CA LEU A 4 -6.48 30.63 21.39
C LEU A 4 -6.01 30.64 22.85
N LYS A 5 -4.81 31.16 23.05
CA LYS A 5 -4.23 31.42 24.38
C LYS A 5 -4.01 32.92 24.54
N PRO A 6 -3.94 33.44 25.79
CA PRO A 6 -3.51 34.81 26.04
C PRO A 6 -2.15 35.10 25.38
N CYS A 7 -1.96 36.32 24.91
CA CYS A 7 -0.70 36.73 24.29
C CYS A 7 0.44 36.72 25.31
N GLU A 8 1.50 35.95 25.05
CA GLU A 8 2.73 35.94 25.85
C GLU A 8 3.93 36.08 24.91
N GLY A 9 4.82 37.03 25.20
CA GLY A 9 6.03 37.26 24.41
C GLY A 9 5.81 37.91 23.04
N ALA A 10 6.77 37.73 22.14
CA ALA A 10 6.72 38.27 20.79
C ALA A 10 5.74 37.48 19.90
N PRO A 11 4.98 38.15 19.01
CA PRO A 11 4.02 37.47 18.15
C PRO A 11 4.71 36.47 17.20
N PRO A 12 4.10 35.32 16.93
CA PRO A 12 4.64 34.36 15.97
C PRO A 12 4.69 34.97 14.57
N GLN A 13 5.78 34.69 13.85
CA GLN A 13 5.90 35.08 12.45
C GLN A 13 5.04 34.15 11.59
N TRP A 14 4.12 34.72 10.83
CA TRP A 14 3.29 33.97 9.90
C TRP A 14 3.98 33.90 8.54
N ARG A 15 4.03 32.70 7.95
CA ARG A 15 4.50 32.48 6.59
C ARG A 15 3.32 32.18 5.69
N LEU A 16 3.17 32.95 4.62
CA LEU A 16 2.19 32.67 3.57
C LEU A 16 2.72 31.53 2.69
N PHE A 17 2.00 30.42 2.65
CA PHE A 17 2.35 29.26 1.82
C PHE A 17 1.61 29.25 0.47
N LYS A 18 0.49 29.97 0.37
CA LYS A 18 -0.35 30.04 -0.83
C LYS A 18 -1.00 31.43 -0.90
N ASP A 19 -1.12 32.00 -2.08
CA ASP A 19 -1.89 33.22 -2.26
C ASP A 19 -3.40 32.92 -2.21
N GLY A 20 -4.18 33.82 -1.60
CA GLY A 20 -5.64 33.69 -1.58
C GLY A 20 -6.33 34.62 -0.59
N ASP A 21 -7.66 34.64 -0.66
CA ASP A 21 -8.51 35.39 0.27
C ASP A 21 -8.78 34.52 1.51
N TYR A 22 -8.19 34.90 2.64
CA TYR A 22 -8.33 34.19 3.90
C TYR A 22 -9.42 34.80 4.77
N THR A 23 -10.30 33.97 5.29
CA THR A 23 -11.27 34.35 6.31
C THR A 23 -10.84 33.76 7.66
N ILE A 24 -10.75 34.62 8.66
CA ILE A 24 -10.48 34.23 10.05
C ILE A 24 -11.75 34.45 10.86
N THR A 25 -12.27 33.38 11.46
CA THR A 25 -13.41 33.43 12.36
C THR A 25 -12.96 33.07 13.77
N VAL A 26 -13.24 33.94 14.74
CA VAL A 26 -12.99 33.69 16.16
C VAL A 26 -14.33 33.38 16.85
N ASP A 27 -14.42 32.22 17.50
CA ASP A 27 -15.58 31.80 18.29
C ASP A 27 -15.26 31.89 19.78
N THR A 28 -15.93 32.79 20.48
CA THR A 28 -15.75 33.01 21.93
C THR A 28 -16.86 32.38 22.77
N ARG A 29 -17.77 31.60 22.17
CA ARG A 29 -18.95 31.05 22.86
C ARG A 29 -18.62 29.89 23.80
N SER A 30 -17.47 29.24 23.59
CA SER A 30 -16.93 28.23 24.51
C SER A 30 -15.92 28.88 25.46
N GLY A 31 -15.78 28.35 26.68
CA GLY A 31 -14.90 28.91 27.72
C GLY A 31 -13.41 29.06 27.34
N THR A 32 -13.01 28.57 26.17
CA THR A 32 -11.73 28.91 25.52
C THR A 32 -12.02 29.38 24.10
N PRO A 33 -11.68 30.63 23.71
CA PRO A 33 -11.87 31.11 22.35
C PRO A 33 -11.16 30.21 21.33
N THR A 34 -11.81 29.94 20.21
CA THR A 34 -11.23 29.15 19.11
C THR A 34 -11.15 29.97 17.83
N LEU A 35 -10.16 29.67 17.00
CA LEU A 35 -9.92 30.29 15.71
C LEU A 35 -10.10 29.26 14.59
N LEU A 36 -10.88 29.63 13.57
CA LEU A 36 -11.00 28.92 12.32
C LEU A 36 -10.43 29.78 11.20
N LEU A 37 -9.46 29.24 10.48
CA LEU A 37 -8.91 29.83 9.26
C LEU A 37 -9.49 29.07 8.08
N SER A 38 -10.15 29.77 7.17
CA SER A 38 -10.59 29.24 5.89
C SER A 38 -9.99 30.06 4.75
N ILE A 39 -9.79 29.41 3.60
CA ILE A 39 -9.43 30.08 2.35
C ILE A 39 -10.69 30.09 1.47
N LYS A 40 -11.02 31.24 0.90
CA LYS A 40 -12.08 31.33 -0.09
C LYS A 40 -11.58 30.66 -1.36
N THR A 41 -12.10 29.46 -1.63
CA THR A 41 -11.86 28.78 -2.90
C THR A 41 -12.74 29.48 -3.94
N GLU A 42 -12.13 30.23 -4.87
CA GLU A 42 -12.83 30.60 -6.10
C GLU A 42 -13.32 29.30 -6.76
N PRO A 43 -14.60 29.23 -7.19
CA PRO A 43 -15.06 28.05 -7.91
C PRO A 43 -14.16 27.88 -9.12
N GLU A 44 -13.48 26.74 -9.18
CA GLU A 44 -12.67 26.38 -10.33
C GLU A 44 -13.58 26.50 -11.55
N ARG A 45 -13.22 27.38 -12.48
CA ARG A 45 -13.96 27.50 -13.74
C ARG A 45 -13.66 26.20 -14.50
N THR A 46 -14.45 25.17 -14.21
CA THR A 46 -14.51 23.95 -15.01
C THR A 46 -15.06 24.40 -16.36
N ALA A 47 -14.15 24.83 -17.24
CA ALA A 47 -14.40 24.72 -18.65
C ALA A 47 -14.67 23.23 -18.86
N GLN A 48 -15.94 22.87 -19.01
CA GLN A 48 -16.34 21.58 -19.54
C GLN A 48 -15.89 21.55 -21.00
N LEU A 49 -14.59 21.44 -21.23
CA LEU A 49 -14.10 20.87 -22.45
C LEU A 49 -14.39 19.38 -22.31
N ALA A 50 -15.61 18.99 -22.68
CA ALA A 50 -15.89 17.61 -23.01
C ALA A 50 -15.04 17.29 -24.24
N TYR A 51 -13.78 16.94 -24.01
CA TYR A 51 -12.95 16.31 -25.02
C TYR A 51 -13.60 14.95 -25.28
N GLN A 52 -14.48 14.90 -26.27
CA GLN A 52 -14.83 13.62 -26.87
C GLN A 52 -13.58 13.15 -27.59
N CYS A 53 -12.99 12.06 -27.10
CA CYS A 53 -11.93 11.39 -27.84
C CYS A 53 -12.49 11.08 -29.23
N PRO A 54 -11.83 11.54 -30.31
CA PRO A 54 -12.28 11.25 -31.65
C PRO A 54 -12.38 9.73 -31.82
N VAL A 55 -13.52 9.26 -32.30
CA VAL A 55 -13.72 7.84 -32.61
C VAL A 55 -13.13 7.60 -33.99
N TRP A 56 -12.17 6.68 -34.04
CA TRP A 56 -11.56 6.29 -35.30
C TRP A 56 -12.55 5.56 -36.20
N ASP A 57 -12.60 5.96 -37.48
CA ASP A 57 -13.54 5.46 -38.49
C ASP A 57 -12.97 4.29 -39.32
N GLY A 58 -11.76 3.83 -38.99
CA GLY A 58 -11.05 2.79 -39.72
C GLY A 58 -10.16 3.31 -40.85
N SER A 59 -10.14 4.62 -41.13
CA SER A 59 -9.33 5.23 -42.19
C SER A 59 -7.87 5.46 -41.75
N PRO A 60 -6.91 5.56 -42.69
CA PRO A 60 -5.56 6.01 -42.37
C PRO A 60 -5.57 7.39 -41.72
N LEU A 61 -4.67 7.61 -40.75
CA LEU A 61 -4.52 8.88 -40.04
C LEU A 61 -3.33 9.66 -40.62
N THR A 62 -3.59 10.89 -41.05
CA THR A 62 -2.54 11.85 -41.43
C THR A 62 -2.24 12.76 -40.25
N LEU A 63 -0.98 12.78 -39.81
CA LEU A 63 -0.53 13.52 -38.62
C LEU A 63 0.55 14.54 -39.00
N ASP A 64 0.44 15.77 -38.48
CA ASP A 64 1.56 16.72 -38.49
C ASP A 64 2.56 16.31 -37.39
N VAL A 65 3.78 16.00 -37.83
CA VAL A 65 4.85 15.48 -36.97
C VAL A 65 6.09 16.37 -36.98
N ARG A 66 5.99 17.56 -37.59
CA ARG A 66 7.14 18.44 -37.89
C ARG A 66 7.90 18.92 -36.66
N GLN A 67 7.26 18.96 -35.51
CA GLN A 67 7.87 19.38 -34.24
C GLN A 67 8.77 18.30 -33.62
N THR A 68 8.56 17.04 -34.00
CA THR A 68 9.22 15.88 -33.38
C THR A 68 10.16 15.17 -34.35
N PHE A 69 9.77 15.04 -35.62
CA PHE A 69 10.51 14.31 -36.64
C PHE A 69 10.90 15.25 -37.80
N PRO A 70 12.20 15.39 -38.12
CA PRO A 70 12.65 16.17 -39.27
C PRO A 70 12.13 15.63 -40.61
N GLU A 71 12.03 16.49 -41.61
CA GLU A 71 11.71 16.12 -43.00
C GLU A 71 12.62 14.99 -43.52
N GLY A 72 12.04 14.01 -44.22
CA GLY A 72 12.77 12.84 -44.72
C GLY A 72 13.04 11.74 -43.67
N THR A 73 12.68 11.95 -42.40
CA THR A 73 12.76 10.89 -41.38
C THR A 73 11.78 9.77 -41.71
N VAL A 74 12.22 8.52 -41.65
CA VAL A 74 11.32 7.36 -41.69
C VAL A 74 10.76 7.12 -40.29
N VAL A 75 9.45 7.27 -40.12
CA VAL A 75 8.72 7.07 -38.87
C VAL A 75 8.01 5.73 -38.93
N ARG A 76 8.02 4.99 -37.82
CA ARG A 76 7.34 3.72 -37.63
C ARG A 76 6.21 3.90 -36.61
N ASP A 77 5.06 3.30 -36.85
CA ASP A 77 4.10 3.01 -35.78
C ASP A 77 4.48 1.69 -35.10
N TYR A 78 4.72 1.74 -33.79
CA TYR A 78 5.17 0.62 -32.98
C TYR A 78 4.17 -0.56 -33.02
N TYR A 79 2.87 -0.28 -33.03
CA TYR A 79 1.85 -1.33 -32.97
C TYR A 79 1.69 -2.09 -34.29
N SER A 80 1.58 -1.37 -35.41
CA SER A 80 1.40 -2.00 -36.73
C SER A 80 2.71 -2.40 -37.42
N GLY A 81 3.84 -1.81 -37.00
CA GLY A 81 5.13 -1.93 -37.70
C GLY A 81 5.19 -1.19 -39.03
N GLN A 82 4.11 -0.52 -39.45
CA GLN A 82 4.08 0.27 -40.69
C GLN A 82 4.98 1.48 -40.57
N THR A 83 5.53 1.91 -41.70
CA THR A 83 6.41 3.05 -41.78
C THR A 83 5.96 4.03 -42.84
N ASP A 84 6.19 5.32 -42.60
CA ASP A 84 6.05 6.37 -43.58
C ASP A 84 7.19 7.38 -43.44
N THR A 85 7.48 8.12 -44.51
CA THR A 85 8.54 9.14 -44.51
C THR A 85 7.90 10.51 -44.30
N VAL A 86 8.46 11.31 -43.39
CA VAL A 86 7.98 12.69 -43.17
C VAL A 86 8.09 13.48 -44.47
N GLN A 87 6.95 13.85 -45.03
CA GLN A 87 6.81 14.66 -46.23
C GLN A 87 5.97 15.90 -45.94
N ASN A 88 6.51 17.09 -46.20
CA ASN A 88 5.90 18.37 -45.84
C ASN A 88 5.52 18.46 -44.35
N GLY A 89 6.32 17.83 -43.48
CA GLY A 89 6.07 17.74 -42.04
C GLY A 89 4.96 16.76 -41.62
N GLN A 90 4.42 15.94 -42.54
CA GLN A 90 3.34 14.99 -42.26
C GLN A 90 3.74 13.54 -42.52
N ILE A 91 3.01 12.63 -41.90
CA ILE A 91 2.98 11.18 -42.21
C ILE A 91 1.54 10.71 -42.31
N THR A 92 1.30 9.61 -43.01
CA THR A 92 0.01 8.92 -43.07
C THR A 92 0.19 7.43 -42.79
N LEU A 93 -0.42 6.92 -41.72
CA LEU A 93 -0.32 5.52 -41.31
C LEU A 93 -1.71 4.96 -40.99
N GLN A 94 -1.90 3.67 -41.25
CA GLN A 94 -3.09 2.93 -40.82
C GLN A 94 -2.87 2.39 -39.41
N PRO A 95 -3.65 2.83 -38.40
CA PRO A 95 -3.59 2.23 -37.06
C PRO A 95 -3.82 0.72 -37.08
N ALA A 96 -3.13 0.01 -36.19
CA ALA A 96 -3.42 -1.40 -35.91
C ALA A 96 -4.81 -1.58 -35.25
N ASP A 97 -5.11 -2.76 -34.70
CA ASP A 97 -6.26 -2.97 -33.82
C ASP A 97 -6.09 -2.29 -32.45
N SER A 98 -5.97 -0.97 -32.51
CA SER A 98 -5.58 -0.04 -31.46
C SER A 98 -6.61 1.09 -31.32
N HIS A 99 -7.75 0.94 -32.00
CA HIS A 99 -8.86 1.90 -32.03
C HIS A 99 -8.42 3.34 -32.40
N GLY A 100 -7.47 3.46 -33.35
CA GLY A 100 -6.98 4.75 -33.83
C GLY A 100 -5.74 5.30 -33.13
N LEU A 101 -5.12 4.53 -32.22
CA LEU A 101 -3.89 4.95 -31.55
C LEU A 101 -2.66 4.64 -32.41
N LEU A 102 -1.79 5.62 -32.61
CA LEU A 102 -0.47 5.44 -33.23
C LEU A 102 0.62 5.77 -32.20
N LEU A 103 1.62 4.89 -32.08
CA LEU A 103 2.80 5.11 -31.25
C LEU A 103 4.01 5.29 -32.15
N LEU A 104 4.39 6.54 -32.38
CA LEU A 104 5.37 6.90 -33.39
C LEU A 104 6.81 6.89 -32.85
N GLU A 105 7.72 6.27 -33.59
CA GLU A 105 9.16 6.27 -33.34
C GLU A 105 9.96 6.36 -34.65
N ARG A 106 11.27 6.63 -34.59
CA ARG A 106 12.10 6.53 -35.81
C ARG A 106 12.25 5.07 -36.21
N ALA A 107 12.11 4.75 -37.49
CA ALA A 107 12.22 3.38 -37.98
C ALA A 107 13.63 2.77 -37.78
N GLU A 108 14.66 3.61 -37.75
CA GLU A 108 16.05 3.24 -37.43
C GLU A 108 16.30 2.95 -35.94
N THR A 109 15.26 2.95 -35.11
CA THR A 109 15.36 2.51 -33.70
C THR A 109 15.37 0.98 -33.69
N HIS A 110 16.58 0.41 -33.54
CA HIS A 110 16.81 -1.05 -33.59
C HIS A 110 16.85 -1.72 -32.22
N ALA A 111 17.09 -0.95 -31.15
CA ALA A 111 17.20 -1.47 -29.79
C ALA A 111 16.09 -0.91 -28.90
N PRO A 112 15.53 -1.72 -27.97
CA PRO A 112 14.63 -1.21 -26.95
C PRO A 112 15.29 -0.09 -26.15
N ALA A 113 14.52 0.94 -25.81
CA ALA A 113 15.01 1.97 -24.89
C ALA A 113 15.38 1.33 -23.54
N PRO A 114 16.49 1.76 -22.91
CA PRO A 114 16.83 1.29 -21.58
C PRO A 114 15.73 1.69 -20.58
N PHE A 115 15.51 0.86 -19.57
CA PHE A 115 14.54 1.16 -18.53
C PHE A 115 14.85 2.49 -17.84
N ASN A 116 13.82 3.32 -17.65
CA ASN A 116 13.94 4.63 -17.00
C ASN A 116 12.77 4.84 -16.04
N TRP A 117 13.09 5.06 -14.76
CA TRP A 117 12.10 5.30 -13.70
C TRP A 117 11.18 6.51 -13.97
N ARG A 118 11.63 7.50 -14.76
CA ARG A 118 10.79 8.65 -15.15
C ARG A 118 9.62 8.27 -16.07
N ASN A 119 9.73 7.13 -16.76
CA ASN A 119 8.74 6.60 -17.70
C ASN A 119 8.23 5.23 -17.24
N ALA A 120 8.35 4.90 -15.96
CA ALA A 120 7.89 3.62 -15.44
C ALA A 120 6.36 3.62 -15.31
N THR A 121 5.72 2.60 -15.86
CA THR A 121 4.31 2.27 -15.61
C THR A 121 4.30 1.28 -14.46
N VAL A 122 4.02 1.79 -13.26
CA VAL A 122 4.00 1.00 -12.03
C VAL A 122 2.61 0.41 -11.80
N TYR A 123 2.54 -0.89 -11.58
CA TYR A 123 1.33 -1.58 -11.13
C TYR A 123 1.50 -2.01 -9.68
N PHE A 124 0.72 -1.41 -8.77
CA PHE A 124 0.65 -1.89 -7.39
C PHE A 124 -0.34 -3.04 -7.29
N VAL A 125 0.10 -4.13 -6.68
CA VAL A 125 -0.71 -5.31 -6.43
C VAL A 125 -0.69 -5.65 -4.94
N LEU A 126 -1.89 -5.73 -4.35
CA LEU A 126 -2.08 -6.37 -3.06
C LEU A 126 -2.04 -7.88 -3.28
N THR A 127 -0.88 -8.51 -3.03
CA THR A 127 -0.58 -9.88 -3.50
C THR A 127 -1.67 -10.87 -3.13
N ASP A 128 -2.12 -10.87 -1.87
CA ASP A 128 -3.18 -11.75 -1.33
C ASP A 128 -4.52 -11.66 -2.09
N ARG A 129 -4.78 -10.54 -2.78
CA ARG A 129 -6.06 -10.25 -3.44
C ARG A 129 -6.02 -10.35 -4.95
N PHE A 130 -4.90 -10.76 -5.52
CA PHE A 130 -4.72 -10.75 -6.97
C PHE A 130 -5.03 -12.08 -7.62
N ARG A 131 -4.24 -13.12 -7.32
CA ARG A 131 -4.39 -14.44 -7.92
C ARG A 131 -3.81 -15.49 -6.99
N ASN A 132 -4.61 -16.47 -6.60
CA ASN A 132 -4.15 -17.68 -5.91
C ASN A 132 -3.58 -18.66 -6.96
N GLY A 133 -2.28 -18.92 -6.87
CA GLY A 133 -1.55 -19.84 -7.74
C GLY A 133 -1.16 -21.15 -7.06
N ASP A 134 -1.18 -21.20 -5.73
CA ASP A 134 -0.85 -22.37 -4.93
C ASP A 134 -1.68 -22.46 -3.64
N PRO A 135 -2.86 -23.11 -3.70
CA PRO A 135 -3.72 -23.26 -2.53
C PRO A 135 -3.09 -24.06 -1.37
N THR A 136 -1.94 -24.72 -1.56
CA THR A 136 -1.29 -25.49 -0.50
C THR A 136 -0.69 -24.61 0.59
N ASN A 137 -0.48 -23.31 0.31
CA ASN A 137 0.06 -22.34 1.26
C ASN A 137 -1.00 -21.46 1.93
N ASP A 138 -2.30 -21.63 1.60
CA ASP A 138 -3.40 -20.79 2.10
C ASP A 138 -3.55 -20.80 3.63
N HIS A 139 -3.07 -21.86 4.28
CA HIS A 139 -3.22 -22.11 5.72
C HIS A 139 -1.91 -22.09 6.50
N SER A 140 -0.87 -21.45 5.96
CA SER A 140 0.39 -21.27 6.67
C SER A 140 0.18 -20.70 8.08
N TYR A 141 1.01 -21.13 9.02
CA TYR A 141 0.92 -20.76 10.44
C TYR A 141 -0.43 -21.08 11.13
N SER A 142 -1.20 -22.02 10.59
CA SER A 142 -2.57 -22.33 11.06
C SER A 142 -3.57 -21.17 10.91
N ARG A 143 -3.26 -20.21 10.04
CA ARG A 143 -4.19 -19.14 9.66
C ARG A 143 -5.39 -19.76 8.95
N HIS A 144 -6.57 -19.22 9.23
CA HIS A 144 -7.80 -19.80 8.73
C HIS A 144 -8.88 -18.73 8.55
N LYS A 145 -9.83 -19.08 7.69
CA LYS A 145 -11.03 -18.29 7.36
C LYS A 145 -11.92 -18.07 8.60
N ASP A 146 -12.58 -16.93 8.66
CA ASP A 146 -13.47 -16.59 9.76
C ASP A 146 -14.86 -17.25 9.66
N GLY A 147 -15.22 -17.76 8.48
CA GLY A 147 -16.51 -18.35 8.14
C GLY A 147 -17.61 -17.31 7.87
N MET A 148 -17.24 -16.03 7.77
CA MET A 148 -18.14 -14.89 7.70
C MET A 148 -17.88 -14.11 6.40
N GLN A 149 -17.51 -12.82 6.51
CA GLN A 149 -17.24 -11.97 5.35
C GLN A 149 -15.78 -12.02 4.91
N GLU A 150 -14.89 -12.65 5.69
CA GLU A 150 -13.46 -12.80 5.34
C GLU A 150 -12.74 -11.47 5.06
N ILE A 151 -13.24 -10.38 5.65
CA ILE A 151 -12.73 -9.03 5.39
C ILE A 151 -11.29 -8.84 5.90
N GLY A 152 -10.94 -9.54 6.98
CA GLY A 152 -9.64 -9.47 7.63
C GLY A 152 -8.78 -10.72 7.44
N THR A 153 -9.18 -11.67 6.59
CA THR A 153 -8.45 -12.93 6.40
C THR A 153 -7.66 -12.95 5.10
N PHE A 154 -6.72 -13.89 4.99
CA PHE A 154 -5.99 -14.18 3.75
C PHE A 154 -6.93 -14.80 2.72
N HIS A 155 -6.84 -14.36 1.47
CA HIS A 155 -7.60 -14.84 0.31
C HIS A 155 -6.78 -15.76 -0.61
N GLY A 156 -5.49 -15.90 -0.32
CA GLY A 156 -4.62 -16.92 -0.92
C GLY A 156 -3.86 -16.44 -2.15
N GLY A 157 -3.91 -15.14 -2.48
CA GLY A 157 -3.08 -14.61 -3.54
C GLY A 157 -1.59 -14.69 -3.19
N ASP A 158 -0.77 -15.16 -4.13
CA ASP A 158 0.60 -15.59 -3.86
C ASP A 158 1.58 -15.26 -5.02
N LEU A 159 2.87 -15.56 -4.81
CA LEU A 159 3.93 -15.29 -5.79
C LEU A 159 3.81 -16.13 -7.06
N ARG A 160 3.25 -17.35 -7.00
CA ARG A 160 3.00 -18.18 -8.19
C ARG A 160 1.85 -17.62 -9.01
N GLY A 161 0.80 -17.15 -8.34
CA GLY A 161 -0.31 -16.45 -8.94
C GLY A 161 0.15 -15.20 -9.68
N LEU A 162 1.00 -14.39 -9.05
CA LEU A 162 1.64 -13.25 -9.71
C LEU A 162 2.47 -13.67 -10.93
N THR A 163 3.32 -14.69 -10.77
CA THR A 163 4.17 -15.22 -11.86
C THR A 163 3.32 -15.65 -13.06
N SER A 164 2.18 -16.28 -12.81
CA SER A 164 1.25 -16.74 -13.86
C SER A 164 0.57 -15.61 -14.64
N GLN A 165 0.67 -14.36 -14.18
CA GLN A 165 0.01 -13.20 -14.77
C GLN A 165 1.01 -12.18 -15.34
N LEU A 166 2.30 -12.50 -15.41
CA LEU A 166 3.30 -11.60 -15.97
C LEU A 166 3.05 -11.27 -17.45
N ASP A 167 2.49 -12.20 -18.23
CA ASP A 167 2.10 -11.94 -19.62
C ASP A 167 0.95 -10.93 -19.70
N TYR A 168 -0.05 -11.06 -18.81
CA TYR A 168 -1.13 -10.10 -18.69
C TYR A 168 -0.61 -8.70 -18.32
N LEU A 169 0.29 -8.62 -17.33
CA LEU A 169 0.90 -7.35 -16.91
C LEU A 169 1.74 -6.72 -18.02
N GLN A 170 2.49 -7.53 -18.78
CA GLN A 170 3.25 -7.05 -19.93
C GLN A 170 2.33 -6.51 -21.03
N GLN A 171 1.23 -7.21 -21.33
CA GLN A 171 0.23 -6.76 -22.31
C GLN A 171 -0.44 -5.44 -21.88
N LEU A 172 -0.62 -5.22 -20.59
CA LEU A 172 -1.11 -3.96 -20.03
C LEU A 172 -0.09 -2.81 -20.17
N GLY A 173 1.15 -3.10 -20.55
CA GLY A 173 2.24 -2.11 -20.66
C GLY A 173 2.93 -1.80 -19.34
N VAL A 174 2.76 -2.66 -18.33
CA VAL A 174 3.46 -2.54 -17.04
C VAL A 174 4.94 -2.88 -17.25
N ASN A 175 5.82 -2.04 -16.72
CA ASN A 175 7.27 -2.30 -16.70
C ASN A 175 7.87 -2.21 -15.29
N ALA A 176 7.03 -2.00 -14.27
CA ALA A 176 7.38 -2.07 -12.86
C ALA A 176 6.20 -2.64 -12.05
N LEU A 177 6.40 -3.77 -11.38
CA LEU A 177 5.41 -4.41 -10.52
C LEU A 177 5.78 -4.15 -9.05
N TRP A 178 4.91 -3.46 -8.32
CA TRP A 178 5.03 -3.24 -6.88
C TRP A 178 4.12 -4.21 -6.14
N ILE A 179 4.72 -5.11 -5.34
CA ILE A 179 4.00 -6.12 -4.56
C ILE A 179 3.91 -5.72 -3.08
N SER A 180 2.91 -6.25 -2.37
CA SER A 180 2.85 -6.25 -0.90
C SER A 180 4.14 -6.77 -0.29
N SER A 181 4.43 -6.36 0.96
CA SER A 181 5.66 -6.78 1.62
C SER A 181 5.75 -8.30 1.70
N PRO A 182 6.82 -8.90 1.15
CA PRO A 182 6.93 -10.34 1.04
C PRO A 182 7.46 -11.01 2.31
N PHE A 183 7.88 -10.21 3.30
CA PHE A 183 8.50 -10.70 4.53
C PHE A 183 7.51 -11.37 5.47
N GLU A 184 8.01 -12.26 6.34
CA GLU A 184 7.21 -12.98 7.30
C GLU A 184 6.40 -12.03 8.19
N GLN A 185 5.09 -12.24 8.22
CA GLN A 185 4.15 -11.47 9.01
C GLN A 185 3.76 -12.24 10.27
N ILE A 186 3.18 -11.54 11.25
CA ILE A 186 2.62 -12.16 12.48
C ILE A 186 1.76 -13.39 12.17
N HIS A 187 1.89 -14.45 12.96
CA HIS A 187 1.23 -15.73 12.65
C HIS A 187 -0.27 -15.71 12.99
N GLY A 188 -0.65 -14.91 14.00
CA GLY A 188 -2.03 -14.77 14.45
C GLY A 188 -2.77 -13.58 13.87
N TRP A 189 -3.83 -13.19 14.57
CA TRP A 189 -4.69 -12.06 14.20
C TRP A 189 -4.82 -11.05 15.34
N VAL A 190 -5.16 -9.82 15.00
CA VAL A 190 -5.59 -8.76 15.93
C VAL A 190 -7.04 -8.37 15.68
N GLY A 191 -7.68 -7.65 16.60
CA GLY A 191 -9.05 -7.18 16.38
C GLY A 191 -9.10 -6.09 15.31
N GLY A 192 -9.80 -6.35 14.20
CA GLY A 192 -10.10 -5.35 13.16
C GLY A 192 -11.34 -4.52 13.47
N GLY A 193 -11.58 -3.43 12.73
CA GLY A 193 -12.75 -2.57 12.97
C GLY A 193 -12.58 -1.60 14.15
N THR A 194 -13.67 -0.96 14.58
CA THR A 194 -13.59 0.08 15.63
C THR A 194 -13.57 -0.51 17.03
N LYS A 195 -14.04 -1.75 17.19
CA LYS A 195 -14.16 -2.40 18.51
C LYS A 195 -13.44 -3.74 18.59
N GLY A 196 -12.68 -4.11 17.56
CA GLY A 196 -12.30 -5.50 17.36
C GLY A 196 -13.55 -6.28 16.96
N ASP A 197 -14.04 -6.10 15.75
CA ASP A 197 -15.30 -6.67 15.26
C ASP A 197 -15.07 -8.00 14.51
N PHE A 198 -13.87 -8.19 13.97
CA PHE A 198 -13.45 -9.41 13.26
C PHE A 198 -11.95 -9.71 13.46
N PRO A 199 -11.49 -10.94 13.22
CA PRO A 199 -10.06 -11.25 13.19
C PRO A 199 -9.38 -10.59 11.98
N HIS A 200 -8.32 -9.84 12.23
CA HIS A 200 -7.55 -9.13 11.22
C HIS A 200 -6.13 -9.69 11.17
N TYR A 201 -5.87 -10.49 10.15
CA TYR A 201 -4.56 -11.02 9.81
C TYR A 201 -3.74 -10.01 9.00
N ALA A 202 -2.46 -10.32 8.82
CA ALA A 202 -1.49 -9.48 8.14
C ALA A 202 -1.45 -9.67 6.61
N TYR A 203 -2.58 -10.00 5.98
CA TYR A 203 -2.68 -10.28 4.53
C TYR A 203 -2.17 -9.15 3.63
N HIS A 204 -2.09 -7.94 4.17
CA HIS A 204 -1.65 -6.74 3.47
C HIS A 204 -0.13 -6.54 3.47
N GLY A 205 0.62 -7.28 4.30
CA GLY A 205 2.08 -7.17 4.39
C GLY A 205 2.61 -6.00 5.24
N TYR A 206 1.87 -5.55 6.26
CA TYR A 206 2.29 -4.39 7.10
C TYR A 206 2.53 -4.75 8.57
N TYR A 207 2.40 -6.02 8.97
CA TYR A 207 2.66 -6.50 10.34
C TYR A 207 3.83 -7.48 10.34
N THR A 208 5.00 -6.99 9.90
CA THR A 208 6.21 -7.80 9.73
C THR A 208 6.72 -8.29 11.08
N GLN A 209 7.04 -9.58 11.13
CA GLN A 209 7.62 -10.27 12.28
C GLN A 209 9.12 -10.52 12.08
N ASP A 210 9.50 -10.97 10.89
CA ASP A 210 10.89 -11.22 10.52
C ASP A 210 11.18 -10.68 9.11
N TRP A 211 12.10 -9.72 9.00
CA TRP A 211 12.54 -9.12 7.73
C TRP A 211 13.53 -10.00 6.95
N THR A 212 13.97 -11.12 7.53
CA THR A 212 14.96 -12.02 6.91
C THR A 212 14.31 -13.23 6.23
N THR A 213 13.03 -13.47 6.48
CA THR A 213 12.29 -14.63 6.01
C THR A 213 11.09 -14.21 5.16
N LEU A 214 10.73 -15.02 4.17
CA LEU A 214 9.53 -14.82 3.34
C LEU A 214 8.29 -15.32 4.07
N ASP A 215 7.15 -14.63 3.98
CA ASP A 215 5.90 -15.13 4.58
C ASP A 215 5.44 -16.41 3.86
N ALA A 216 5.24 -17.48 4.64
CA ALA A 216 4.86 -18.77 4.09
C ALA A 216 3.47 -18.79 3.42
N ASN A 217 2.59 -17.79 3.60
CA ASN A 217 1.37 -17.65 2.79
C ASN A 217 1.65 -17.09 1.39
N MET A 218 2.78 -16.41 1.17
CA MET A 218 3.11 -15.82 -0.13
C MET A 218 3.88 -16.80 -1.04
N GLY A 219 4.59 -17.76 -0.46
CA GLY A 219 5.29 -18.82 -1.19
C GLY A 219 6.67 -19.10 -0.63
N SER A 220 7.55 -19.63 -1.48
CA SER A 220 8.95 -19.92 -1.14
C SER A 220 9.93 -18.95 -1.81
N GLU A 221 11.19 -18.94 -1.36
CA GLU A 221 12.26 -18.21 -2.06
C GLU A 221 12.41 -18.60 -3.53
N ALA A 222 12.12 -19.87 -3.87
CA ALA A 222 12.13 -20.35 -5.23
C ALA A 222 11.00 -19.72 -6.07
N ASP A 223 9.82 -19.53 -5.49
CA ASP A 223 8.71 -18.84 -6.15
C ASP A 223 9.01 -17.35 -6.32
N LEU A 224 9.65 -16.72 -5.34
CA LEU A 224 10.12 -15.34 -5.46
C LEU A 224 11.15 -15.19 -6.58
N ARG A 225 12.11 -16.12 -6.67
CA ARG A 225 13.09 -16.16 -7.76
C ARG A 225 12.40 -16.32 -9.11
N ALA A 226 11.43 -17.23 -9.22
CA ALA A 226 10.66 -17.43 -10.45
C ALA A 226 9.90 -16.17 -10.86
N LEU A 227 9.28 -15.45 -9.92
CA LEU A 227 8.62 -14.17 -10.18
C LEU A 227 9.61 -13.13 -10.71
N VAL A 228 10.73 -12.95 -10.03
CA VAL A 228 11.76 -11.96 -10.38
C VAL A 228 12.36 -12.26 -11.76
N ASP A 229 12.76 -13.52 -11.99
CA ASP A 229 13.35 -13.94 -13.27
C ASP A 229 12.34 -13.81 -14.41
N GLY A 230 11.11 -14.28 -14.20
CA GLY A 230 10.03 -14.16 -15.18
C GLY A 230 9.67 -12.72 -15.50
N ALA A 231 9.67 -11.83 -14.50
CA ALA A 231 9.41 -10.41 -14.68
C ALA A 231 10.56 -9.73 -15.46
N HIS A 232 11.81 -10.01 -15.09
CA HIS A 232 12.97 -9.44 -15.77
C HIS A 232 13.08 -9.86 -17.24
N GLN A 233 12.74 -11.11 -17.57
CA GLN A 233 12.65 -11.58 -18.96
C GLN A 233 11.66 -10.77 -19.81
N ARG A 234 10.65 -10.18 -19.17
CA ARG A 234 9.61 -9.34 -19.81
C ARG A 234 9.92 -7.84 -19.74
N GLY A 235 11.08 -7.47 -19.20
CA GLY A 235 11.45 -6.07 -18.97
C GLY A 235 10.75 -5.42 -17.77
N ILE A 236 10.10 -6.20 -16.91
CA ILE A 236 9.38 -5.73 -15.73
C ILE A 236 10.32 -5.70 -14.52
N ARG A 237 10.44 -4.56 -13.84
CA ARG A 237 11.14 -4.44 -12.55
C ARG A 237 10.23 -4.85 -11.41
N ILE A 238 10.79 -5.42 -10.35
CA ILE A 238 10.04 -5.74 -9.14
C ILE A 238 10.37 -4.72 -8.04
N LEU A 239 9.34 -4.18 -7.40
CA LEU A 239 9.45 -3.32 -6.22
C LEU A 239 8.81 -4.04 -5.04
N PHE A 240 9.56 -4.17 -3.95
CA PHE A 240 9.05 -4.69 -2.69
C PHE A 240 8.62 -3.55 -1.79
N ASP A 241 7.48 -3.72 -1.15
CA ASP A 241 7.17 -2.94 0.03
C ASP A 241 8.07 -3.39 1.20
N VAL A 242 8.69 -2.44 1.89
CA VAL A 242 9.57 -2.68 3.02
C VAL A 242 9.16 -1.77 4.17
N VAL A 243 8.53 -2.36 5.17
CA VAL A 243 7.95 -1.63 6.29
C VAL A 243 8.97 -1.60 7.43
N MET A 244 9.73 -0.52 7.55
CA MET A 244 10.74 -0.36 8.62
C MET A 244 10.26 0.50 9.80
N ASN A 245 9.09 1.12 9.69
CA ASN A 245 8.58 2.03 10.72
C ASN A 245 8.10 1.29 11.99
N HIS A 246 7.61 0.06 11.85
CA HIS A 246 7.10 -0.74 12.97
C HIS A 246 7.18 -2.25 12.64
N ALA A 247 7.17 -3.06 13.69
CA ALA A 247 6.89 -4.49 13.62
C ALA A 247 5.37 -4.76 13.72
N GLY A 248 4.97 -6.00 13.47
CA GLY A 248 3.63 -6.47 13.74
C GLY A 248 3.27 -6.47 15.24
N TYR A 249 1.97 -6.58 15.50
CA TYR A 249 1.45 -6.63 16.87
C TYR A 249 1.71 -8.00 17.52
N ALA A 250 1.84 -8.02 18.85
CA ALA A 250 1.85 -9.29 19.58
C ALA A 250 0.49 -10.00 19.42
N THR A 251 0.50 -11.23 18.89
CA THR A 251 -0.68 -12.08 18.79
C THR A 251 -0.60 -13.25 19.77
N LEU A 252 -1.75 -13.87 20.08
CA LEU A 252 -1.76 -15.08 20.92
C LEU A 252 -0.97 -16.23 20.29
N ALA A 253 -0.95 -16.31 18.95
CA ALA A 253 -0.18 -17.32 18.24
C ALA A 253 1.31 -17.17 18.53
N ASP A 254 1.83 -15.97 18.28
CA ASP A 254 3.26 -15.66 18.44
C ASP A 254 3.67 -15.73 19.92
N MET A 255 2.82 -15.24 20.83
CA MET A 255 3.05 -15.34 22.28
C MET A 255 3.16 -16.79 22.74
N GLN A 256 2.32 -17.68 22.19
CA GLN A 256 2.39 -19.11 22.48
C GLN A 256 3.64 -19.75 21.85
N GLU A 257 3.95 -19.42 20.60
CA GLU A 257 5.07 -20.03 19.87
C GLU A 257 6.43 -19.63 20.46
N TYR A 258 6.65 -18.34 20.67
CA TYR A 258 7.93 -17.80 21.15
C TYR A 258 7.98 -17.59 22.66
N GLN A 259 6.95 -18.03 23.40
CA GLN A 259 6.90 -18.01 24.86
C GLN A 259 7.14 -16.60 25.46
N PHE A 260 6.49 -15.58 24.89
CA PHE A 260 6.60 -14.19 25.36
C PHE A 260 5.26 -13.57 25.76
N GLY A 261 5.36 -12.43 26.45
CA GLY A 261 4.22 -11.66 26.92
C GLY A 261 3.54 -12.26 28.14
N ALA A 262 2.50 -11.57 28.64
CA ALA A 262 1.78 -11.97 29.84
C ALA A 262 0.28 -11.81 29.66
N LEU A 263 -0.46 -12.82 30.13
CA LEU A 263 -1.91 -12.87 30.11
C LEU A 263 -2.45 -12.71 31.52
N TYR A 264 -3.62 -12.07 31.67
CA TYR A 264 -4.34 -12.06 32.95
C TYR A 264 -4.76 -13.48 33.39
N LEU A 265 -4.77 -14.42 32.44
CA LEU A 265 -5.11 -15.82 32.67
C LEU A 265 -3.93 -16.62 33.25
N SER A 266 -4.19 -17.32 34.35
CA SER A 266 -3.21 -18.19 35.02
C SER A 266 -3.63 -19.66 35.03
N GLY A 267 -2.65 -20.57 34.98
CA GLY A 267 -2.84 -22.02 35.16
C GLY A 267 -4.03 -22.62 34.40
N ALA A 268 -4.93 -23.26 35.14
CA ALA A 268 -6.09 -23.97 34.60
C ALA A 268 -7.08 -23.06 33.85
N GLU A 269 -7.16 -21.77 34.19
CA GLU A 269 -8.06 -20.83 33.52
C GLU A 269 -7.60 -20.55 32.09
N ARG A 270 -6.28 -20.40 31.90
CA ARG A 270 -5.67 -20.23 30.58
C ARG A 270 -5.98 -21.42 29.67
N GLN A 271 -5.78 -22.63 30.18
CA GLN A 271 -6.08 -23.86 29.45
C GLN A 271 -7.56 -23.96 29.09
N LYS A 272 -8.45 -23.60 30.03
CA LYS A 272 -9.90 -23.64 29.81
C LYS A 272 -10.36 -22.65 28.72
N ILE A 273 -9.75 -21.45 28.68
CA ILE A 273 -10.17 -20.39 27.75
C ILE A 273 -9.50 -20.53 26.39
N LEU A 274 -8.17 -20.68 26.35
CA LEU A 274 -7.39 -20.66 25.11
C LEU A 274 -7.17 -22.05 24.50
N GLY A 275 -7.34 -23.11 25.29
CA GLY A 275 -7.02 -24.48 24.87
C GLY A 275 -5.53 -24.68 24.61
N ASP A 276 -5.22 -25.79 23.91
CA ASP A 276 -3.84 -26.19 23.59
C ASP A 276 -3.21 -25.35 22.48
N ARG A 277 -4.02 -24.75 21.59
CA ARG A 277 -3.56 -23.93 20.47
C ARG A 277 -4.28 -22.60 20.49
N TRP A 278 -3.58 -21.54 20.89
CA TRP A 278 -4.18 -20.24 21.10
C TRP A 278 -4.61 -19.57 19.79
N THR A 279 -4.05 -20.00 18.64
CA THR A 279 -4.51 -19.63 17.29
C THR A 279 -5.98 -19.97 17.04
N ASN A 280 -6.50 -21.03 17.69
CA ASN A 280 -7.89 -21.48 17.53
C ASN A 280 -8.87 -20.70 18.41
N TRP A 281 -8.37 -19.90 19.35
CA TRP A 281 -9.22 -19.18 20.28
C TRP A 281 -10.10 -18.17 19.52
N ARG A 282 -11.40 -18.19 19.86
CA ARG A 282 -12.37 -17.21 19.38
C ARG A 282 -13.15 -16.64 20.56
N PRO A 283 -13.39 -15.32 20.59
CA PRO A 283 -14.16 -14.69 21.65
C PRO A 283 -15.65 -15.05 21.54
N ALA A 284 -16.29 -15.32 22.68
CA ALA A 284 -17.67 -15.79 22.74
C ALA A 284 -18.74 -14.75 22.30
N ALA A 285 -18.40 -13.46 22.22
CA ALA A 285 -19.33 -12.36 21.88
C ALA A 285 -18.66 -11.18 21.14
N GLY A 286 -17.90 -11.48 20.08
CA GLY A 286 -17.18 -10.48 19.27
C GLY A 286 -15.76 -10.16 19.81
N PRO A 287 -14.80 -9.73 18.95
CA PRO A 287 -13.39 -9.66 19.35
C PRO A 287 -13.02 -8.65 20.45
N LYS A 288 -12.60 -9.19 21.60
CA LYS A 288 -11.91 -8.39 22.63
C LYS A 288 -10.63 -9.08 23.09
N LEU A 289 -9.66 -9.21 22.18
CA LEU A 289 -8.31 -9.67 22.51
C LEU A 289 -7.68 -8.87 23.67
N ALA A 290 -7.98 -7.57 23.76
CA ALA A 290 -7.52 -6.67 24.82
C ALA A 290 -7.96 -7.10 26.24
N GLN A 291 -8.98 -7.95 26.39
CA GLN A 291 -9.40 -8.47 27.70
C GLN A 291 -8.46 -9.55 28.26
N LEU A 292 -7.59 -10.12 27.42
CA LEU A 292 -6.69 -11.21 27.80
C LEU A 292 -5.27 -10.73 28.17
N LEU A 293 -4.84 -9.58 27.64
CA LEU A 293 -3.46 -9.10 27.73
C LEU A 293 -3.23 -8.22 28.97
N THR A 294 -2.20 -8.52 29.78
CA THR A 294 -1.82 -7.64 30.90
C THR A 294 -1.12 -6.37 30.41
N THR A 295 -1.48 -5.20 30.95
CA THR A 295 -0.62 -4.02 30.81
C THR A 295 0.54 -4.15 31.80
N THR A 296 1.66 -4.75 31.40
CA THR A 296 2.90 -4.57 32.14
C THR A 296 3.41 -3.16 31.84
N SER A 297 3.01 -2.18 32.65
CA SER A 297 3.77 -0.94 32.77
C SER A 297 5.06 -1.28 33.50
N THR A 298 6.17 -1.40 32.77
CA THR A 298 7.47 -1.20 33.41
C THR A 298 7.50 0.25 33.86
N SER A 299 7.31 0.46 35.16
CA SER A 299 7.46 1.77 35.80
C SER A 299 8.92 2.17 35.75
N ALA A 300 9.31 2.86 34.68
CA ALA A 300 10.44 3.78 34.77
C ALA A 300 9.96 4.94 35.65
N THR A 301 10.48 5.03 36.86
CA THR A 301 10.26 6.14 37.79
C THR A 301 10.75 7.44 37.15
N ALA A 302 9.81 8.24 36.62
CA ALA A 302 10.05 9.64 36.31
C ALA A 302 9.79 10.50 37.57
N PRO A 303 10.57 11.58 37.81
CA PRO A 303 10.43 12.44 38.98
C PRO A 303 9.10 13.23 38.94
N PRO A 304 8.60 13.73 40.09
CA PRO A 304 7.19 14.09 40.25
C PRO A 304 6.85 15.42 39.57
N GLY A 305 5.75 15.44 38.80
CA GLY A 305 5.26 16.65 38.15
C GLY A 305 3.83 16.58 37.59
N LYS A 306 2.87 16.94 38.45
CA LYS A 306 1.52 17.55 38.24
C LYS A 306 0.46 16.87 37.33
N ASN A 307 -0.67 16.61 38.00
CA ASN A 307 -2.00 16.18 37.55
C ASN A 307 -2.61 16.95 36.36
N GLY A 308 -3.42 16.24 35.55
CA GLY A 308 -4.55 16.84 34.83
C GLY A 308 -5.22 15.96 33.75
N GLY A 309 -6.43 15.46 34.04
CA GLY A 309 -7.54 15.34 33.08
C GLY A 309 -7.57 14.18 32.09
N GLY A 310 -8.42 13.18 32.35
CA GLY A 310 -8.65 12.03 31.47
C GLY A 310 -9.35 12.36 30.15
N LYS A 311 -8.90 11.69 29.08
CA LYS A 311 -9.68 11.34 27.89
C LYS A 311 -9.28 9.92 27.48
N SER A 312 -10.27 9.05 27.31
CA SER A 312 -10.10 7.69 26.79
C SER A 312 -9.73 7.76 25.30
N GLY A 313 -8.42 7.85 25.03
CA GLY A 313 -7.84 7.63 23.71
C GLY A 313 -7.29 6.21 23.63
N PHE A 314 -7.48 5.56 22.49
CA PHE A 314 -6.86 4.29 22.15
C PHE A 314 -5.34 4.43 22.28
N VAL A 315 -4.72 3.70 23.20
CA VAL A 315 -3.26 3.63 23.34
C VAL A 315 -2.78 2.43 22.54
N PRO A 316 -1.96 2.60 21.49
CA PRO A 316 -1.32 1.45 20.85
C PRO A 316 -0.43 0.77 21.88
N ILE A 317 -0.64 -0.54 22.08
CA ILE A 317 0.23 -1.35 22.93
C ILE A 317 1.54 -1.56 22.16
N LEU A 318 2.45 -0.60 22.27
CA LEU A 318 3.86 -0.79 21.93
C LEU A 318 4.49 -1.60 23.06
N ALA A 319 4.61 -2.91 22.86
CA ALA A 319 5.56 -3.71 23.64
C ALA A 319 6.96 -3.22 23.26
N THR A 320 7.54 -2.34 24.08
CA THR A 320 8.91 -1.88 23.86
C THR A 320 9.85 -2.98 24.35
N THR A 321 10.24 -3.91 23.46
CA THR A 321 11.32 -4.83 23.77
C THR A 321 12.63 -4.08 23.67
N THR A 322 13.34 -3.93 24.79
CA THR A 322 14.73 -3.47 24.78
C THR A 322 15.58 -4.63 24.30
N VAL A 323 16.00 -4.62 23.03
CA VAL A 323 17.01 -5.56 22.53
C VAL A 323 18.35 -5.13 23.11
N ARG A 324 18.84 -5.85 24.12
CA ARG A 324 20.24 -5.78 24.51
C ARG A 324 21.02 -6.73 23.60
N ASP A 325 22.03 -6.18 22.95
CA ASP A 325 23.08 -6.85 22.17
C ASP A 325 22.68 -7.30 20.75
N LEU A 326 22.55 -6.31 19.85
CA LEU A 326 22.85 -6.51 18.44
C LEU A 326 24.37 -6.39 18.27
N THR A 327 25.07 -7.51 18.06
CA THR A 327 26.44 -7.48 17.55
C THR A 327 26.36 -7.57 16.03
N ILE A 328 26.92 -6.56 15.35
CA ILE A 328 26.98 -6.43 13.88
C ILE A 328 27.81 -7.57 13.27
#